data_AF-A0A645ETM1-F1
#
_entry.id   AF-A0A645ETM1-F1
#
_cell.length_a   1.000
_cell.length_b   1.000
_cell.length_c   1.000
_cell.angle_alpha   90.00
_cell.angle_beta   90.00
_cell.angle_gamma   90.00
#
_symmetry.space_group_name_H-M   'P 1'
#
loop_
_entity.id
_entity.type
_entity.pdbx_description
1 polymer ?
#
loop_
_entity_poly.entity_id
_entity_poly.type
_entity_poly.pdbx_seq_one_letter_code
_entity_poly.pdbx_strand_id
1 'polypeptide(L)'
;MRAVSATLKMIKRAPKTELILVLLTVCFLAILGASFVLRRQAERSSDYTISVSRADTEAAAADEASKLVDINTAAAEELQMLPGVGEVLAGRIIDYREANGRFENVEDIMNVDGIGEGKFADMKDLITVGD
;
A
#
# COMPACT_ATOMS: atom_id res chain seq x y z
N MET A 1 28.93 31.55 59.90
CA MET A 1 29.41 30.83 58.68
C MET A 1 30.38 29.74 59.08
N ARG A 2 29.96 28.45 59.12
CA ARG A 2 30.90 27.29 59.15
C ARG A 2 30.26 25.91 58.96
N ALA A 3 28.93 25.76 58.97
CA ALA A 3 28.28 24.44 58.93
C ALA A 3 27.61 24.03 57.60
N VAL A 4 27.71 24.83 56.52
CA VAL A 4 27.15 24.46 55.20
C VAL A 4 28.19 23.74 54.31
N SER A 5 29.48 23.80 54.66
CA SER A 5 30.55 23.22 53.83
C SER A 5 30.68 21.69 53.95
N ALA A 6 30.03 21.06 54.94
CA ALA A 6 30.17 19.63 55.20
C ALA A 6 29.18 18.74 54.42
N THR A 7 28.08 19.29 53.89
CA THR A 7 27.11 18.50 53.09
C THR A 7 27.50 18.38 51.62
N LEU A 8 28.48 19.18 51.14
CA LEU A 8 28.90 19.19 49.74
C LEU A 8 29.93 18.09 49.38
N LYS A 9 30.14 17.09 50.25
CA LYS A 9 31.17 16.05 50.09
C LYS A 9 30.65 14.62 50.09
N MET A 10 29.34 14.42 49.85
CA MET A 10 28.74 13.10 49.64
C MET A 10 28.33 12.79 48.18
N ILE A 11 28.66 13.66 47.22
CA ILE A 11 28.57 13.33 45.79
C ILE A 11 29.96 12.88 45.32
N LYS A 12 30.43 11.75 45.87
CA LYS A 12 31.70 11.15 45.49
C LYS A 12 31.42 9.78 44.87
N ARG A 13 31.64 9.72 43.55
CA ARG A 13 31.75 8.52 42.71
C ARG A 13 30.49 7.63 42.71
N ALA A 14 29.59 7.84 41.75
CA ALA A 14 28.66 6.78 41.36
C ALA A 14 29.48 5.49 41.09
N PRO A 15 29.16 4.35 41.72
CA PRO A 15 29.89 3.11 41.48
C PRO A 15 29.77 2.77 40.00
N LYS A 16 30.87 2.33 39.38
CA LYS A 16 31.01 2.14 37.92
C LYS A 16 29.84 1.35 37.29
N THR A 17 29.18 0.51 38.08
CA THR A 17 28.00 -0.27 37.74
C THR A 17 26.77 0.56 37.40
N GLU A 18 26.51 1.69 38.08
CA GLU A 18 25.35 2.54 37.76
C GLU A 18 25.57 3.31 36.45
N LEU A 19 26.80 3.77 36.19
CA LEU A 19 27.15 4.35 34.91
C LEU A 19 26.98 3.33 33.76
N ILE A 20 27.36 2.07 34.00
CA ILE A 20 27.19 0.97 33.03
C ILE A 20 25.70 0.69 32.79
N LEU A 21 24.86 0.68 33.83
CA LEU A 21 23.42 0.45 33.69
C LEU A 21 22.74 1.59 32.93
N VAL A 22 23.08 2.86 33.22
CA VAL A 22 22.55 4.01 32.48
C VAL A 22 22.99 3.99 31.02
N LEU A 23 24.24 3.61 30.76
CA LEU A 23 24.73 3.52 29.39
C LEU A 23 24.06 2.37 28.62
N LEU A 24 23.82 1.22 29.27
CA LEU A 24 23.09 0.10 28.68
C LEU A 24 21.63 0.42 28.38
N THR A 25 20.91 1.11 29.28
CA THR A 25 19.51 1.47 29.05
C THR A 25 19.37 2.49 27.92
N VAL A 26 20.26 3.48 27.85
CA VAL A 26 20.29 4.44 26.74
C VAL A 26 20.63 3.74 25.42
N CYS A 27 21.61 2.82 25.41
CA CYS A 27 21.90 1.99 24.23
C CYS A 27 20.69 1.15 23.80
N PHE A 28 20.00 0.49 24.74
CA PHE A 28 18.85 -0.34 24.44
C PHE A 28 17.68 0.47 23.84
N LEU A 29 17.38 1.65 24.40
CA LEU A 29 16.37 2.56 23.85
C LEU A 29 16.76 3.10 22.47
N ALA A 30 18.05 3.39 22.24
CA ALA A 30 18.56 3.79 20.93
C ALA A 30 18.44 2.66 19.89
N ILE A 31 18.72 1.42 20.27
CA ILE A 31 18.61 0.24 19.40
C ILE A 31 17.13 -0.05 19.05
N LEU A 32 16.22 0.06 20.01
CA LEU A 32 14.78 -0.07 19.75
C LEU A 32 14.24 1.07 18.89
N GLY A 33 14.67 2.31 19.15
CA GLY A 33 14.31 3.48 18.34
C GLY A 33 14.83 3.38 16.91
N ALA A 34 16.09 2.93 16.72
CA ALA A 34 16.66 2.66 15.41
C ALA A 34 15.90 1.55 14.69
N SER A 35 15.55 0.46 15.37
CA SER A 35 14.76 -0.63 14.79
C SER A 35 13.38 -0.15 14.34
N PHE A 36 12.74 0.77 15.08
CA PHE A 36 11.46 1.38 14.69
C PHE A 36 11.59 2.32 13.48
N VAL A 37 12.67 3.10 13.42
CA VAL A 37 12.92 4.04 12.31
C VAL A 37 13.36 3.32 11.04
N LEU A 38 14.15 2.24 11.13
CA LEU A 38 14.51 1.40 9.98
C LEU A 38 13.33 0.53 9.49
N ARG A 39 12.46 0.05 10.39
CA ARG A 39 11.32 -0.81 9.99
C ARG A 39 10.21 -0.04 9.28
N ARG A 40 10.15 1.29 9.42
CA ARG A 40 9.26 2.14 8.60
C ARG A 40 9.64 2.23 7.11
N GLN A 41 10.87 1.85 6.73
CA GLN A 41 11.31 1.89 5.34
C GLN A 41 11.13 0.57 4.58
N ALA A 42 10.64 -0.49 5.23
CA ALA A 42 10.45 -1.79 4.58
C ALA A 42 9.05 -2.01 3.98
N GLU A 43 8.09 -1.09 4.17
CA GLU A 43 6.69 -1.29 3.70
C GLU A 43 6.10 -0.12 2.91
N ARG A 44 6.89 0.88 2.52
CA ARG A 44 6.39 1.93 1.64
C ARG A 44 7.37 2.21 0.52
N SER A 45 6.79 2.22 -0.67
CA SER A 45 7.41 2.45 -1.98
C SER A 45 8.36 1.35 -2.45
N SER A 46 7.75 0.27 -2.94
CA SER A 46 8.30 -0.46 -4.08
C SER A 46 8.57 0.55 -5.20
N ASP A 47 9.84 0.86 -5.42
CA ASP A 47 10.32 1.62 -6.58
C ASP A 47 10.03 0.78 -7.84
N TYR A 48 8.86 0.99 -8.45
CA TYR A 48 8.64 0.54 -9.81
C TYR A 48 9.40 1.49 -10.73
N THR A 49 10.53 1.02 -11.22
CA THR A 49 11.29 1.68 -12.27
C THR A 49 10.62 1.42 -13.61
N ILE A 50 10.05 2.46 -14.23
CA ILE A 50 9.61 2.40 -15.63
C ILE A 50 10.88 2.37 -16.49
N SER A 51 11.28 1.18 -16.92
CA SER A 51 12.20 1.03 -18.04
C SER A 51 11.45 1.39 -19.32
N VAL A 52 11.58 2.65 -19.76
CA VAL A 52 11.12 3.04 -21.10
C VAL A 52 12.15 2.52 -22.09
N SER A 53 12.01 1.25 -22.48
CA SER A 53 12.53 0.80 -23.76
C SER A 53 11.62 1.43 -24.83
N ARG A 54 12.03 2.60 -25.33
CA ARG A 54 11.44 3.16 -26.56
C ARG A 54 11.81 2.23 -27.71
N ALA A 55 11.02 1.18 -27.88
CA ALA A 55 10.85 0.55 -29.17
C ALA A 55 9.80 1.38 -29.91
N ASP A 56 10.31 2.23 -30.78
CA ASP A 56 9.71 2.63 -32.05
C ASP A 56 8.21 2.96 -32.05
N THR A 57 7.97 4.26 -32.11
CA THR A 57 6.76 4.86 -32.64
C THR A 57 6.58 4.41 -34.08
N GLU A 58 5.67 3.48 -34.33
CA GLU A 58 5.00 3.34 -35.62
C GLU A 58 3.51 3.62 -35.38
N ALA A 59 3.09 4.79 -35.84
CA ALA A 59 1.71 5.21 -35.82
C ALA A 59 0.88 4.33 -36.76
N ALA A 60 -0.08 3.60 -36.20
CA ALA A 60 -1.30 3.24 -36.89
C ALA A 60 -2.47 3.87 -36.14
N ALA A 61 -2.88 5.04 -36.63
CA ALA A 61 -4.14 5.67 -36.25
C ALA A 61 -5.30 4.81 -36.78
N ALA A 62 -5.88 4.02 -35.89
CA ALA A 62 -7.24 3.49 -35.87
C ALA A 62 -7.31 2.70 -34.55
N ASP A 63 -7.86 3.23 -33.47
CA ASP A 63 -9.30 3.36 -33.32
C ASP A 63 -9.57 4.30 -32.15
N GLU A 64 -10.51 5.22 -32.29
CA GLU A 64 -11.18 5.87 -31.15
C GLU A 64 -12.10 4.84 -30.49
N ALA A 65 -11.56 3.67 -30.17
CA ALA A 65 -12.19 2.69 -29.32
C ALA A 65 -11.80 3.06 -27.90
N SER A 66 -12.77 3.58 -27.16
CA SER A 66 -12.82 3.47 -25.71
C SER A 66 -12.15 2.15 -25.30
N LYS A 67 -10.97 2.21 -24.67
CA LYS A 67 -10.27 1.01 -24.18
C LYS A 67 -11.21 0.33 -23.19
N LEU A 68 -11.86 -0.73 -23.63
CA LEU A 68 -12.69 -1.57 -22.78
C LEU A 68 -11.82 -2.07 -21.62
N VAL A 69 -12.34 -1.98 -20.40
CA VAL A 69 -11.68 -2.45 -19.19
C VAL A 69 -11.90 -3.96 -19.09
N ASP A 70 -10.83 -4.74 -19.13
CA ASP A 70 -10.92 -6.18 -18.95
C ASP A 70 -11.10 -6.53 -17.47
N ILE A 71 -12.28 -7.02 -17.08
CA ILE A 71 -12.62 -7.27 -15.67
C ILE A 71 -11.81 -8.44 -15.06
N ASN A 72 -11.20 -9.28 -15.90
CA ASN A 72 -10.35 -10.39 -15.45
C ASN A 72 -8.92 -9.97 -15.14
N THR A 73 -8.42 -8.91 -15.79
CA THR A 73 -6.99 -8.51 -15.69
C THR A 73 -6.79 -7.10 -15.18
N ALA A 74 -7.82 -6.25 -15.23
CA ALA A 74 -7.74 -4.86 -14.80
C ALA A 74 -7.29 -4.71 -13.35
N ALA A 75 -6.49 -3.67 -13.11
CA ALA A 75 -6.09 -3.25 -11.79
C ALA A 75 -7.24 -2.52 -11.05
N ALA A 76 -7.11 -2.37 -9.74
CA ALA A 76 -8.13 -1.71 -8.93
C ALA A 76 -8.39 -0.27 -9.39
N GLU A 77 -7.36 0.43 -9.86
CA GLU A 77 -7.43 1.80 -10.35
C GLU A 77 -8.17 1.89 -11.70
N GLU A 78 -8.02 0.89 -12.55
CA GLU A 78 -8.69 0.82 -13.86
C GLU A 78 -10.18 0.47 -13.68
N LEU A 79 -10.49 -0.46 -12.78
CA LEU A 79 -11.86 -0.78 -12.41
C LEU A 79 -12.59 0.43 -11.81
N GLN A 80 -11.90 1.29 -11.07
CA GLN A 80 -12.45 2.53 -10.51
C GLN A 80 -12.81 3.59 -11.56
N MET A 81 -12.33 3.44 -12.80
CA MET A 81 -12.74 4.34 -13.90
C MET A 81 -14.15 4.04 -14.39
N LEU A 82 -14.71 2.88 -14.04
CA LEU A 82 -16.05 2.48 -14.43
C LEU A 82 -17.13 3.24 -13.64
N PRO A 83 -18.22 3.64 -14.29
CA PRO A 83 -19.29 4.38 -13.63
C PRO A 83 -19.90 3.56 -12.48
N GLY A 84 -19.93 4.15 -11.29
CA GLY A 84 -20.48 3.50 -10.11
C GLY A 84 -19.56 2.48 -9.43
N VAL A 85 -18.31 2.32 -9.88
CA VAL A 85 -17.28 1.49 -9.23
C VAL A 85 -16.31 2.40 -8.47
N GLY A 86 -16.35 2.33 -7.14
CA GLY A 86 -15.35 2.96 -6.27
C GLY A 86 -14.36 1.94 -5.71
N GLU A 87 -13.42 2.40 -4.89
CA GLU A 87 -12.38 1.57 -4.24
C GLU A 87 -12.93 0.26 -3.63
N VAL A 88 -14.05 0.35 -2.92
CA VAL A 88 -14.70 -0.81 -2.27
C VAL A 88 -15.23 -1.82 -3.30
N LEU A 89 -15.85 -1.35 -4.39
CA LEU A 89 -16.40 -2.22 -5.42
C LEU A 89 -15.30 -2.82 -6.29
N ALA A 90 -14.27 -2.05 -6.62
CA ALA A 90 -13.09 -2.54 -7.33
C ALA A 90 -12.41 -3.68 -6.56
N GLY A 91 -12.24 -3.53 -5.23
CA GLY A 91 -11.75 -4.60 -4.37
C GLY A 91 -12.62 -5.85 -4.44
N ARG A 92 -13.95 -5.70 -4.35
CA ARG A 92 -14.88 -6.86 -4.44
C ARG A 92 -14.83 -7.58 -5.79
N ILE A 93 -14.62 -6.87 -6.90
CA ILE A 93 -14.46 -7.49 -8.23
C ILE A 93 -13.21 -8.37 -8.25
N ILE A 94 -12.10 -7.86 -7.69
CA ILE A 94 -10.84 -8.60 -7.58
C ILE A 94 -11.01 -9.81 -6.66
N ASP A 95 -11.57 -9.60 -5.47
CA ASP A 95 -11.84 -10.68 -4.51
C ASP A 95 -12.74 -11.77 -5.14
N TYR A 96 -13.74 -11.36 -5.92
CA TYR A 96 -14.64 -12.30 -6.61
C TYR A 96 -13.89 -13.17 -7.62
N ARG A 97 -13.03 -12.58 -8.48
CA ARG A 97 -12.29 -13.36 -9.48
C ARG A 97 -11.21 -14.25 -8.87
N GLU A 98 -10.69 -13.89 -7.69
CA GLU A 98 -9.76 -14.73 -6.92
C GLU A 98 -10.46 -15.90 -6.23
N ALA A 99 -11.68 -15.68 -5.71
CA ALA A 99 -12.43 -16.70 -4.97
C ALA A 99 -13.23 -17.66 -5.87
N ASN A 100 -13.83 -17.15 -6.95
CA ASN A 100 -14.75 -17.90 -7.82
C ASN A 100 -14.12 -18.29 -9.16
N GLY A 101 -12.96 -17.72 -9.49
CA GLY A 101 -12.33 -17.85 -10.80
C GLY A 101 -12.67 -16.68 -11.73
N ARG A 102 -12.13 -16.74 -12.95
CA ARG A 102 -12.32 -15.69 -13.97
C ARG A 102 -13.80 -15.56 -14.36
N PHE A 103 -14.22 -14.35 -14.68
CA PHE A 103 -15.51 -14.08 -15.31
C PHE A 103 -15.51 -14.66 -16.73
N GLU A 104 -16.52 -15.46 -17.06
CA GLU A 104 -16.67 -16.04 -18.40
C GLU A 104 -17.38 -15.08 -19.35
N ASN A 105 -18.33 -14.32 -18.82
CA ASN A 105 -19.11 -13.31 -19.55
C ASN A 105 -19.06 -11.97 -18.80
N VAL A 106 -19.31 -10.87 -19.51
CA VAL A 106 -19.38 -9.53 -18.88
C VAL A 106 -20.53 -9.43 -17.88
N GLU A 107 -21.62 -10.17 -18.10
CA GLU A 107 -22.79 -10.24 -17.22
C GLU A 107 -22.47 -10.85 -15.85
N ASP A 108 -21.46 -11.71 -15.77
CA ASP A 108 -21.08 -12.41 -14.54
C ASP A 108 -20.60 -11.45 -13.45
N ILE A 109 -20.24 -10.21 -13.83
CA ILE A 109 -19.91 -9.14 -12.89
C ILE A 109 -21.08 -8.79 -11.95
N MET A 110 -22.32 -9.10 -12.34
CA MET A 110 -23.51 -8.92 -11.48
C MET A 110 -23.56 -9.90 -10.29
N ASN A 111 -22.72 -10.95 -10.29
CA ASN A 111 -22.56 -11.83 -9.13
C ASN A 111 -21.72 -11.19 -8.02
N VAL A 112 -21.09 -10.03 -8.28
CA VAL A 112 -20.31 -9.28 -7.29
C VAL A 112 -21.26 -8.46 -6.41
N ASP A 113 -21.15 -8.64 -5.09
CA ASP A 113 -21.97 -7.92 -4.12
C ASP A 113 -21.90 -6.40 -4.29
N GLY A 114 -23.04 -5.80 -4.65
CA GLY A 114 -23.18 -4.36 -4.85
C GLY A 114 -23.16 -3.92 -6.32
N ILE A 115 -22.97 -4.84 -7.26
CA ILE A 115 -23.18 -4.64 -8.69
C ILE A 115 -24.50 -5.32 -9.06
N GLY A 116 -25.48 -4.51 -9.47
CA GLY A 116 -26.76 -4.99 -9.97
C GLY A 116 -27.04 -4.41 -11.34
N GLU A 117 -28.21 -4.72 -11.91
CA GLU A 117 -28.60 -4.35 -13.28
C GLU A 117 -28.37 -2.87 -13.61
N GLY A 118 -28.67 -1.95 -12.67
CA GLY A 118 -28.46 -0.52 -12.89
C GLY A 118 -26.99 -0.15 -13.13
N LYS A 119 -26.09 -0.61 -12.24
CA LYS A 119 -24.66 -0.35 -12.40
C LYS A 119 -24.10 -1.06 -13.63
N PHE A 120 -24.51 -2.30 -13.85
CA PHE A 120 -24.11 -3.06 -15.02
C PHE A 120 -24.51 -2.35 -16.32
N ALA A 121 -25.73 -1.85 -16.42
CA ALA A 121 -26.20 -1.12 -17.59
C ALA A 121 -25.36 0.14 -17.89
N ASP A 122 -24.88 0.83 -16.85
CA ASP A 122 -24.03 2.02 -17.00
C ASP A 122 -22.61 1.69 -17.47
N MET A 123 -22.10 0.47 -17.19
CA MET A 123 -20.70 0.09 -17.47
C MET A 123 -20.53 -1.00 -18.53
N LYS A 124 -21.59 -1.70 -18.97
CA LYS A 124 -21.50 -2.87 -19.87
C LYS A 124 -20.77 -2.59 -21.18
N ASP A 125 -20.89 -1.36 -21.71
CA ASP A 125 -20.28 -0.94 -22.98
C ASP A 125 -18.83 -0.46 -22.78
N LEU A 126 -18.33 -0.49 -21.54
CA LEU A 126 -16.99 -0.08 -21.13
C LEU A 126 -16.16 -1.25 -20.59
N ILE A 127 -16.74 -2.45 -20.48
CA ILE A 127 -16.08 -3.63 -19.93
C ILE A 127 -15.96 -4.74 -20.97
N THR A 128 -14.97 -5.60 -20.79
CA THR A 128 -14.78 -6.82 -21.58
C THR A 128 -14.29 -7.94 -20.68
N VAL A 129 -14.38 -9.17 -21.18
CA VAL A 129 -13.67 -10.33 -20.63
C VAL A 129 -12.59 -10.72 -21.64
N GLY A 130 -11.33 -10.51 -21.28
CA GLY A 130 -10.19 -10.95 -22.09
C GLY A 130 -9.86 -12.43 -21.84
N ASP A 131 -9.35 -13.11 -22.87
CA ASP A 131 -8.91 -14.52 -22.83
C ASP A 131 -7.77 -14.79 -21.83
#